data_AF-M4FE51-F1
#
_entry.id   AF-M4FE51-F1
#
_cell.length_a   1.000
_cell.length_b   1.000
_cell.length_c   1.000
_cell.angle_alpha   90.00
_cell.angle_beta   90.00
_cell.angle_gamma   90.00
#
_symmetry.space_group_name_H-M   'P 1'
#
loop_
_entity.id
_entity.type
_entity.pdbx_description
1 polymer ?
#
loop_
_entity_poly.entity_id
_entity_poly.type
_entity_poly.pdbx_seq_one_letter_code
_entity_poly.pdbx_strand_id
1 'polypeptide(L)'
;MQSPHSSLSKTQNPHTRISTCTKSNEQSGILAVLSPPWNLQNPEPKPNPHRQDHRKTQNPNQISTVKTTAKPRTQTKSKKFVNKSKKPTASPASVAGGDAVTSSNDSKPTKDSNLTKKVEKFKRSCESQSFRQVHGLYSAFIRRLREANKFSIIDEVLQHQKKYDDIKSEDFVIRMMLLYGYSGMADHAHKLFDEMPELNCERTNKSFNALLSAYVNSRKVDEAMKVFKELPEKLGITPDLVTYNTMIKAVCRKGSMEDILSILEEVERNGLEPDMITFNTLLEEFYRRDLFAEGDRIWDLMKSKDLVPNIRSYNSRVRGLTRNKKFADAVELTGVMRAEGISPDVHTYNAFITGYRGDNNIEEALKWYDEMKENRLVPDTVTYCLLIPLVCKKGDLDRAVEMSEEAIRHKVLSRPNMYKPVIDGLVGEGKIDKAMQLVKDGKLQSYFRYLPGLSTGKKDTATVPVSSSPVEASVGDE
;
A
#
# COMPACT_ATOMS: atom_id res chain seq x y z
N MET A 1 -54.05 36.96 34.41
CA MET A 1 -53.53 38.17 35.06
C MET A 1 -52.05 37.94 35.31
N GLN A 2 -51.06 38.64 34.77
CA GLN A 2 -50.91 39.71 33.79
C GLN A 2 -49.52 39.44 33.16
N SER A 3 -49.41 39.37 31.84
CA SER A 3 -48.31 40.08 31.14
C SER A 3 -48.79 41.54 30.99
N PRO A 4 -47.98 42.58 30.65
CA PRO A 4 -47.32 42.67 29.33
C PRO A 4 -46.03 43.54 29.26
N HIS A 5 -45.26 43.41 28.18
CA HIS A 5 -44.81 44.46 27.23
C HIS A 5 -43.26 44.50 27.21
N SER A 6 -42.53 44.75 26.12
CA SER A 6 -42.78 45.02 24.70
C SER A 6 -41.38 45.18 24.07
N SER A 7 -41.01 44.36 23.08
CA SER A 7 -40.89 44.73 21.66
C SER A 7 -39.68 45.61 21.22
N LEU A 8 -38.94 45.05 20.25
CA LEU A 8 -38.44 45.66 19.00
C LEU A 8 -37.12 46.46 18.95
N SER A 9 -36.13 45.80 18.32
CA SER A 9 -35.31 46.23 17.16
C SER A 9 -34.60 47.60 17.16
N LYS A 10 -33.26 47.58 17.04
CA LYS A 10 -32.50 47.91 15.81
C LYS A 10 -30.99 47.94 16.05
N THR A 11 -30.27 47.21 15.20
CA THR A 11 -28.96 47.51 14.58
C THR A 11 -28.00 48.49 15.27
N GLN A 12 -26.81 48.02 15.66
CA GLN A 12 -25.53 48.53 15.16
C GLN A 12 -24.36 47.62 15.58
N ASN A 13 -23.43 47.43 14.63
CA ASN A 13 -22.12 46.79 14.77
C ASN A 13 -21.33 47.37 15.96
N PRO A 14 -20.41 46.58 16.55
CA PRO A 14 -19.01 46.87 16.26
C PRO A 14 -18.12 45.63 16.05
N HIS A 15 -17.07 45.89 15.29
CA HIS A 15 -15.98 45.01 14.93
C HIS A 15 -15.24 44.35 16.11
N THR A 16 -14.66 43.19 15.77
CA THR A 16 -13.40 42.62 16.30
C THR A 16 -13.36 42.15 17.75
N ARG A 17 -13.44 40.81 17.92
CA ARG A 17 -12.36 40.04 18.54
C ARG A 17 -12.35 38.59 18.07
N ILE A 18 -11.15 38.15 17.77
CA ILE A 18 -10.70 36.86 17.26
C ILE A 18 -10.93 35.78 18.33
N SER A 19 -11.54 34.65 17.98
CA SER A 19 -11.33 33.39 18.69
C SER A 19 -11.26 32.23 17.69
N THR A 20 -10.05 31.85 17.35
CA THR A 20 -9.68 30.62 16.66
C THR A 20 -10.03 29.42 17.54
N CYS A 21 -11.02 28.62 17.15
CA CYS A 21 -11.26 27.31 17.75
C CYS A 21 -10.48 26.27 16.93
N THR A 22 -9.25 26.01 17.34
CA THR A 22 -8.45 24.85 16.92
C THR A 22 -9.03 23.60 17.57
N LYS A 23 -9.86 22.84 16.84
CA LYS A 23 -10.11 21.44 17.17
C LYS A 23 -9.00 20.58 16.54
N SER A 24 -8.19 20.05 17.45
CA SER A 24 -7.11 19.07 17.36
C SER A 24 -7.12 18.15 16.14
N ASN A 25 -6.03 18.23 15.40
CA ASN A 25 -5.66 17.42 14.25
C ASN A 25 -4.92 16.12 14.69
N GLU A 26 -5.50 15.36 15.62
CA GLU A 26 -4.88 14.15 16.20
C GLU A 26 -5.43 12.82 15.62
N GLN A 27 -6.56 12.83 14.90
CA GLN A 27 -7.14 11.61 14.32
C GLN A 27 -6.54 11.20 12.96
N SER A 28 -5.80 12.08 12.29
CA SER A 28 -5.24 11.84 10.97
C SER A 28 -4.08 10.83 10.95
N GLY A 29 -3.41 10.60 12.10
CA GLY A 29 -2.28 9.66 12.21
C GLY A 29 -2.68 8.19 12.31
N ILE A 30 -3.85 7.89 12.89
CA ILE A 30 -4.27 6.51 13.19
C ILE A 30 -4.94 5.84 11.98
N LEU A 31 -5.65 6.61 11.14
CA LEU A 31 -6.25 6.10 9.89
C LEU A 31 -5.20 5.63 8.86
N ALA A 32 -3.97 6.14 8.92
CA ALA A 32 -2.86 5.70 8.09
C ALA A 32 -2.31 4.32 8.49
N VAL A 33 -2.52 3.88 9.74
CA VAL A 33 -1.96 2.64 10.30
C VAL A 33 -2.79 1.39 9.94
N LEU A 34 -4.08 1.57 9.65
CA LEU A 34 -5.03 0.49 9.33
C LEU A 34 -5.24 0.28 7.80
N SER A 35 -4.68 1.18 6.98
CA SER A 35 -4.62 0.99 5.54
C SER A 35 -3.45 0.06 5.16
N PRO A 36 -3.62 -0.89 4.22
CA PRO A 36 -2.48 -1.64 3.70
C PRO A 36 -1.41 -0.67 3.16
N PRO A 37 -0.12 -1.07 3.13
CA PRO A 37 1.03 -0.19 2.89
C PRO A 37 1.12 0.46 1.49
N TRP A 38 0.05 0.41 0.68
CA TRP A 38 -0.09 1.11 -0.59
C TRP A 38 -0.85 2.45 -0.48
N ASN A 39 -1.20 2.89 0.74
CA ASN A 39 -2.02 4.09 0.96
C ASN A 39 -1.29 5.24 1.68
N LEU A 40 -0.02 5.47 1.35
CA LEU A 40 0.69 6.69 1.77
C LEU A 40 0.41 7.79 0.75
N GLN A 41 -0.60 8.63 1.02
CA GLN A 41 -0.80 9.90 0.32
C GLN A 41 0.40 10.82 0.58
N ASN A 42 0.96 11.40 -0.49
CA ASN A 42 1.79 12.60 -0.36
C ASN A 42 0.87 13.77 0.05
N PRO A 43 1.30 14.66 0.95
CA PRO A 43 0.54 15.87 1.24
C PRO A 43 0.42 16.73 -0.03
N GLU A 44 -0.80 17.16 -0.36
CA GLU A 44 -1.07 18.04 -1.50
C GLU A 44 -0.34 19.39 -1.35
N PRO A 45 0.19 19.97 -2.43
CA PRO A 45 0.68 21.34 -2.41
C PRO A 45 -0.50 22.31 -2.26
N LYS A 46 -0.38 23.24 -1.31
CA LYS A 46 -1.39 24.29 -1.04
C LYS A 46 -1.73 25.07 -2.33
N PRO A 47 -3.00 25.41 -2.58
CA PRO A 47 -3.40 26.17 -3.76
C PRO A 47 -2.83 27.59 -3.73
N ASN A 48 -2.29 28.03 -4.88
CA ASN A 48 -1.74 29.35 -5.12
C ASN A 48 -2.90 30.35 -5.41
N PRO A 49 -3.03 31.49 -4.71
CA PRO A 49 -4.26 32.30 -4.70
C PRO A 49 -4.42 33.27 -5.89
N HIS A 50 -3.88 32.95 -7.05
CA HIS A 50 -4.05 33.79 -8.25
C HIS A 50 -4.36 32.96 -9.49
N ARG A 51 -5.65 32.70 -9.72
CA ARG A 51 -6.17 32.41 -11.05
C ARG A 51 -7.63 32.85 -11.16
N GLN A 52 -7.84 33.94 -11.90
CA GLN A 52 -9.15 34.37 -12.38
C GLN A 52 -9.54 33.47 -13.56
N ASP A 53 -10.66 32.78 -13.45
CA ASP A 53 -11.25 31.98 -14.52
C ASP A 53 -12.16 32.84 -15.40
N HIS A 54 -11.81 32.93 -16.69
CA HIS A 54 -12.72 33.33 -17.75
C HIS A 54 -12.58 32.37 -18.93
N ARG A 55 -13.59 31.52 -19.13
CA ARG A 55 -14.04 30.97 -20.44
C ARG A 55 -15.27 30.09 -20.19
N LYS A 56 -16.47 30.59 -20.43
CA LYS A 56 -17.22 30.54 -21.71
C LYS A 56 -17.39 29.10 -22.23
N THR A 57 -18.60 28.64 -21.96
CA THR A 57 -19.34 27.53 -22.54
C THR A 57 -19.27 27.49 -24.06
N GLN A 58 -19.10 26.29 -24.62
CA GLN A 58 -19.80 25.87 -25.83
C GLN A 58 -19.78 24.33 -25.92
N ASN A 59 -20.98 23.77 -25.88
CA ASN A 59 -21.32 22.43 -26.34
C ASN A 59 -21.89 22.60 -27.77
N PRO A 60 -21.75 21.62 -28.66
CA PRO A 60 -22.97 20.85 -28.99
C PRO A 60 -22.74 19.35 -29.34
N ASN A 61 -23.69 18.52 -28.89
CA ASN A 61 -24.52 17.51 -29.62
C ASN A 61 -23.86 16.65 -30.72
N GLN A 62 -24.21 15.38 -31.01
CA GLN A 62 -25.29 14.43 -30.70
C GLN A 62 -24.98 13.14 -31.51
N ILE A 63 -25.86 12.13 -31.45
CA ILE A 63 -26.07 11.02 -32.42
C ILE A 63 -25.19 9.77 -32.15
N SER A 64 -25.64 8.51 -32.08
CA SER A 64 -26.92 7.85 -32.38
C SER A 64 -27.06 6.53 -31.59
N THR A 65 -28.31 6.16 -31.38
CA THR A 65 -28.83 4.85 -31.00
C THR A 65 -28.64 3.81 -32.11
N VAL A 66 -28.16 2.60 -31.76
CA VAL A 66 -28.39 1.38 -32.55
C VAL A 66 -28.77 0.22 -31.61
N LYS A 67 -29.97 -0.31 -31.84
CA LYS A 67 -30.47 -1.59 -31.30
C LYS A 67 -30.00 -2.74 -32.20
N THR A 68 -29.56 -3.84 -31.60
CA THR A 68 -29.64 -5.21 -32.19
C THR A 68 -29.39 -6.24 -31.08
N THR A 69 -30.45 -6.88 -30.55
CA THR A 69 -30.91 -8.26 -30.84
C THR A 69 -29.95 -9.38 -30.44
N ALA A 70 -30.38 -10.15 -29.45
CA ALA A 70 -29.78 -11.38 -28.96
C ALA A 70 -29.87 -12.57 -29.94
N LYS A 71 -28.91 -13.50 -29.86
CA LYS A 71 -29.18 -14.94 -29.60
C LYS A 71 -27.88 -15.74 -29.31
N PRO A 72 -27.98 -16.91 -28.63
CA PRO A 72 -26.91 -17.53 -27.85
C PRO A 72 -26.22 -18.71 -28.58
N ARG A 73 -25.02 -19.11 -28.15
CA ARG A 73 -24.49 -20.45 -28.44
C ARG A 73 -23.54 -21.02 -27.37
N THR A 74 -24.09 -22.02 -26.69
CA THR A 74 -23.54 -23.38 -26.41
C THR A 74 -22.17 -23.58 -25.75
N GLN A 75 -22.28 -24.29 -24.61
CA GLN A 75 -21.28 -25.05 -23.88
C GLN A 75 -20.46 -26.03 -24.75
N THR A 76 -19.17 -26.18 -24.43
CA THR A 76 -18.43 -27.43 -24.71
C THR A 76 -17.49 -27.78 -23.55
N LYS A 77 -17.39 -29.09 -23.29
CA LYS A 77 -16.91 -29.75 -22.07
C LYS A 77 -15.38 -29.82 -21.91
N SER A 78 -15.02 -29.82 -20.63
CA SER A 78 -13.87 -30.40 -19.90
C SER A 78 -12.93 -31.37 -20.61
N LYS A 79 -11.61 -31.21 -20.37
CA LYS A 79 -10.65 -32.32 -20.30
C LYS A 79 -9.70 -32.16 -19.10
N LYS A 80 -9.69 -33.20 -18.26
CA LYS A 80 -8.77 -33.47 -17.14
C LYS A 80 -7.35 -33.72 -17.66
N PHE A 81 -6.34 -33.23 -16.95
CA PHE A 81 -4.96 -33.73 -17.06
C PHE A 81 -4.44 -34.21 -15.70
N VAL A 82 -3.80 -35.37 -15.75
CA VAL A 82 -3.33 -36.21 -14.66
C VAL A 82 -1.95 -35.76 -14.19
N ASN A 83 -1.76 -35.72 -12.87
CA ASN A 83 -0.51 -35.45 -12.17
C ASN A 83 0.36 -36.73 -12.11
N LYS A 84 1.66 -36.63 -12.38
CA LYS A 84 2.64 -37.69 -12.04
C LYS A 84 3.80 -37.12 -11.22
N SER A 85 3.83 -37.53 -9.96
CA SER A 85 4.91 -37.37 -8.99
C SER A 85 6.04 -38.35 -9.25
N LYS A 86 7.30 -37.96 -8.99
CA LYS A 86 8.42 -38.89 -8.75
C LYS A 86 9.24 -38.41 -7.56
N LYS A 87 9.49 -39.34 -6.63
CA LYS A 87 10.52 -39.32 -5.56
C LYS A 87 11.42 -40.57 -5.73
N PRO A 88 12.58 -40.63 -5.06
CA PRO A 88 13.81 -41.22 -5.61
C PRO A 88 14.20 -42.58 -4.97
N THR A 89 15.13 -43.28 -5.63
CA THR A 89 15.76 -44.54 -5.19
C THR A 89 17.18 -44.32 -4.63
N ALA A 90 17.60 -45.21 -3.73
CA ALA A 90 18.73 -45.10 -2.81
C ALA A 90 19.96 -45.97 -3.17
N SER A 91 21.15 -45.50 -2.74
CA SER A 91 22.34 -46.22 -2.16
C SER A 91 23.07 -47.34 -2.96
N PRO A 92 24.31 -47.80 -2.58
CA PRO A 92 25.10 -47.59 -1.35
C PRO A 92 26.63 -47.29 -1.52
N ALA A 93 27.33 -47.26 -0.38
CA ALA A 93 28.70 -46.80 -0.08
C ALA A 93 29.84 -47.83 -0.22
N SER A 94 31.12 -47.37 -0.27
CA SER A 94 32.24 -47.86 0.58
C SER A 94 33.62 -47.18 0.35
N VAL A 95 34.18 -46.62 1.44
CA VAL A 95 35.52 -46.82 2.07
C VAL A 95 36.87 -46.34 1.43
N ALA A 96 37.57 -45.53 2.24
CA ALA A 96 39.02 -45.35 2.53
C ALA A 96 39.97 -44.52 1.64
N GLY A 97 40.65 -43.56 2.29
CA GLY A 97 42.11 -43.43 2.27
C GLY A 97 42.72 -42.16 1.66
N GLY A 98 43.37 -41.34 2.50
CA GLY A 98 44.67 -40.74 2.17
C GLY A 98 44.73 -39.30 1.62
N ASP A 99 45.40 -38.47 2.42
CA ASP A 99 46.29 -37.37 2.04
C ASP A 99 45.81 -35.92 1.87
N ALA A 100 46.52 -35.09 2.63
CA ALA A 100 46.39 -33.67 2.76
C ALA A 100 46.82 -32.94 1.49
N VAL A 101 45.96 -32.04 1.02
CA VAL A 101 46.37 -30.91 0.18
C VAL A 101 45.69 -29.67 0.71
N THR A 102 46.53 -28.70 1.07
CA THR A 102 46.22 -27.31 1.37
C THR A 102 45.35 -26.69 0.27
N SER A 103 44.15 -26.28 0.62
CA SER A 103 43.32 -25.41 -0.23
C SER A 103 42.55 -24.44 0.66
N SER A 104 42.99 -23.19 0.62
CA SER A 104 42.29 -22.00 1.07
C SER A 104 40.94 -21.90 0.37
N ASN A 105 39.91 -22.46 1.01
CA ASN A 105 38.53 -22.29 0.56
C ASN A 105 38.02 -20.91 1.03
N ASP A 106 38.26 -19.91 0.18
CA ASP A 106 37.57 -18.63 0.20
C ASP A 106 36.10 -18.89 -0.21
N SER A 107 35.34 -19.46 0.73
CA SER A 107 33.95 -19.85 0.50
C SER A 107 33.09 -18.60 0.34
N LYS A 108 32.55 -18.40 -0.87
CA LYS A 108 31.48 -17.42 -1.12
C LYS A 108 30.43 -17.56 0.00
N PRO A 109 30.11 -16.48 0.75
CA PRO A 109 29.18 -16.59 1.86
C PRO A 109 27.85 -17.14 1.34
N THR A 110 27.41 -18.24 1.94
CA THR A 110 26.11 -18.86 1.64
C THR A 110 25.00 -17.82 1.81
N LYS A 111 23.90 -17.98 1.06
CA LYS A 111 22.77 -17.05 1.09
C LYS A 111 22.24 -16.83 2.52
N ASP A 112 22.34 -17.84 3.39
CA ASP A 112 21.97 -17.76 4.79
C ASP A 112 22.99 -16.95 5.63
N SER A 113 24.31 -17.07 5.41
CA SER A 113 25.31 -16.22 6.07
C SER A 113 25.07 -14.72 5.82
N ASN A 114 24.69 -14.36 4.59
CA ASN A 114 24.36 -12.98 4.23
C ASN A 114 23.05 -12.49 4.85
N LEU A 115 22.09 -13.38 5.12
CA LEU A 115 20.85 -13.03 5.80
C LEU A 115 21.10 -12.78 7.29
N THR A 116 21.87 -13.65 7.95
CA THR A 116 22.28 -13.49 9.36
C THR A 116 22.96 -12.15 9.58
N LYS A 117 23.93 -11.78 8.74
CA LYS A 117 24.60 -10.47 8.82
C LYS A 117 23.62 -9.29 8.71
N LYS A 118 22.58 -9.40 7.89
CA LYS A 118 21.56 -8.35 7.74
C LYS A 118 20.67 -8.24 8.97
N VAL A 119 20.28 -9.38 9.57
CA VAL A 119 19.49 -9.42 10.80
C VAL A 119 20.26 -8.81 11.96
N GLU A 120 21.53 -9.18 12.13
CA GLU A 120 22.40 -8.62 13.18
C GLU A 120 22.63 -7.12 13.00
N LYS A 121 22.84 -6.67 11.75
CA LYS A 121 22.91 -5.23 11.46
C LYS A 121 21.62 -4.51 11.82
N PHE A 122 20.45 -5.10 11.49
CA PHE A 122 19.15 -4.53 11.81
C PHE A 122 18.95 -4.41 13.33
N LYS A 123 19.26 -5.46 14.10
CA LYS A 123 19.20 -5.44 15.57
C LYS A 123 20.09 -4.35 16.16
N ARG A 124 21.33 -4.22 15.67
CA ARG A 124 22.23 -3.14 16.10
C ARG A 124 21.65 -1.76 15.81
N SER A 125 21.03 -1.55 14.65
CA SER A 125 20.35 -0.29 14.33
C SER A 125 19.19 0.02 15.29
N CYS A 126 18.54 -0.99 15.87
CA CYS A 126 17.47 -0.80 16.84
C CYS A 126 17.96 -0.20 18.18
N GLU A 127 19.27 -0.19 18.47
CA GLU A 127 19.83 0.51 19.63
C GLU A 127 19.53 2.01 19.58
N SER A 128 19.44 2.58 18.38
CA SER A 128 19.04 3.97 18.18
C SER A 128 17.52 4.15 18.32
N GLN A 129 17.11 5.06 19.20
CA GLN A 129 15.69 5.40 19.39
C GLN A 129 15.07 5.98 18.12
N SER A 130 15.78 6.84 17.38
CA SER A 130 15.26 7.42 16.14
C SER A 130 15.01 6.35 15.08
N PHE A 131 15.85 5.32 15.00
CA PHE A 131 15.64 4.18 14.12
C PHE A 131 14.39 3.38 14.50
N ARG A 132 14.14 3.17 15.79
CA ARG A 132 12.96 2.45 16.28
C ARG A 132 11.64 3.10 15.86
N GLN A 133 11.63 4.41 15.61
CA GLN A 133 10.44 5.15 15.16
C GLN A 133 10.22 5.10 13.63
N VAL A 134 11.10 4.49 12.83
CA VAL A 134 10.97 4.46 11.36
C VAL A 134 10.07 3.31 10.88
N HIS A 135 8.75 3.47 10.94
CA HIS A 135 7.75 2.44 10.57
C HIS A 135 7.96 1.79 9.19
N GLY A 136 8.33 2.58 8.19
CA GLY A 136 8.53 2.10 6.82
C GLY A 136 9.66 1.07 6.69
N LEU A 137 10.72 1.22 7.48
CA LEU A 137 11.86 0.30 7.47
C LEU A 137 11.51 -1.06 8.03
N TYR A 138 10.80 -1.09 9.16
CA TYR A 138 10.31 -2.34 9.76
C TYR A 138 9.38 -3.06 8.78
N SER A 139 8.40 -2.34 8.23
CA SER A 139 7.46 -2.89 7.24
C SER A 139 8.19 -3.49 6.04
N ALA A 140 9.18 -2.78 5.49
CA ALA A 140 9.95 -3.26 4.35
C ALA A 140 10.89 -4.43 4.69
N PHE A 141 11.46 -4.46 5.89
CA PHE A 141 12.33 -5.55 6.34
C PHE A 141 11.54 -6.83 6.59
N ILE A 142 10.47 -6.75 7.38
CA ILE A 142 9.57 -7.87 7.70
C ILE A 142 8.90 -8.40 6.41
N ARG A 143 8.47 -7.52 5.50
CA ARG A 143 7.92 -7.94 4.20
C ARG A 143 8.89 -8.81 3.40
N ARG A 144 10.19 -8.45 3.36
CA ARG A 144 11.22 -9.23 2.65
C ARG A 144 11.46 -10.59 3.32
N LEU A 145 11.46 -10.64 4.65
CA LEU A 145 11.58 -11.89 5.39
C LEU A 145 10.38 -12.81 5.14
N ARG A 146 9.18 -12.23 5.11
CA ARG A 146 7.92 -12.93 4.80
C ARG A 146 7.94 -13.49 3.38
N GLU A 147 8.33 -12.69 2.39
CA GLU A 147 8.48 -13.13 0.99
C GLU A 147 9.54 -14.24 0.83
N ALA A 148 10.52 -14.31 1.73
CA ALA A 148 11.50 -15.38 1.81
C ALA A 148 11.07 -16.55 2.71
N ASN A 149 9.84 -16.54 3.25
CA ASN A 149 9.30 -17.52 4.19
C ASN A 149 10.14 -17.73 5.46
N LYS A 150 10.82 -16.68 5.95
CA LYS A 150 11.69 -16.72 7.13
C LYS A 150 10.94 -16.27 8.40
N PHE A 151 9.85 -16.96 8.75
CA PHE A 151 8.95 -16.58 9.84
C PHE A 151 9.59 -16.61 11.24
N SER A 152 10.49 -17.56 11.50
CA SER A 152 11.24 -17.60 12.77
C SER A 152 12.10 -16.35 12.99
N ILE A 153 12.70 -15.81 11.92
CA ILE A 153 13.49 -14.58 11.99
C ILE A 153 12.58 -13.35 12.20
N ILE A 154 11.37 -13.36 11.65
CA ILE A 154 10.37 -12.31 11.89
C ILE A 154 10.05 -12.23 13.38
N ASP A 155 9.74 -13.37 13.99
CA ASP A 155 9.51 -13.45 15.44
C ASP A 155 10.74 -13.00 16.21
N GLU A 156 11.93 -13.54 15.92
CA GLU A 156 13.18 -13.12 16.57
C GLU A 156 13.39 -11.60 16.55
N VAL A 157 13.19 -10.96 15.40
CA VAL A 157 13.38 -9.51 15.23
C VAL A 157 12.34 -8.71 16.00
N LEU A 158 11.08 -9.16 16.05
CA LEU A 158 10.00 -8.51 16.77
C LEU A 158 10.12 -8.73 18.28
N GLN A 159 10.42 -9.94 18.75
CA GLN A 159 10.71 -10.21 20.17
C GLN A 159 11.90 -9.38 20.67
N HIS A 160 12.93 -9.19 19.83
CA HIS A 160 14.06 -8.33 20.16
C HIS A 160 13.66 -6.87 20.47
N GLN A 161 12.50 -6.41 19.97
CA GLN A 161 12.01 -5.06 20.27
C GLN A 161 11.52 -4.90 21.71
N LYS A 162 11.10 -5.99 22.38
CA LYS A 162 10.54 -5.95 23.74
C LYS A 162 11.54 -5.49 24.80
N LYS A 163 12.84 -5.55 24.51
CA LYS A 163 13.89 -5.11 25.45
C LYS A 163 14.00 -3.58 25.57
N TYR A 164 13.38 -2.82 24.66
CA TYR A 164 13.45 -1.37 24.67
C TYR A 164 12.28 -0.78 25.44
N ASP A 165 12.51 0.34 26.13
CA ASP A 165 11.50 1.00 26.97
C ASP A 165 10.27 1.47 26.17
N ASP A 166 10.40 1.65 24.84
CA ASP A 166 9.29 1.92 23.93
C ASP A 166 8.17 0.88 24.01
N ILE A 167 8.42 -0.34 24.53
CA ILE A 167 7.39 -1.38 24.70
C ILE A 167 6.24 -0.98 25.62
N LYS A 168 6.43 0.04 26.48
CA LYS A 168 5.38 0.62 27.31
C LYS A 168 4.39 1.47 26.51
N SER A 169 4.78 1.90 25.30
CA SER A 169 3.93 2.67 24.40
C SER A 169 2.97 1.77 23.64
N GLU A 170 1.67 2.06 23.75
CA GLU A 170 0.64 1.30 23.03
C GLU A 170 0.86 1.33 21.51
N ASP A 171 1.22 2.48 20.93
CA ASP A 171 1.47 2.61 19.50
C ASP A 171 2.64 1.74 19.01
N PHE A 172 3.67 1.57 19.87
CA PHE A 172 4.80 0.69 19.58
C PHE A 172 4.38 -0.77 19.55
N VAL A 173 3.57 -1.20 20.52
CA VAL A 173 3.02 -2.56 20.60
C VAL A 173 2.05 -2.82 19.44
N ILE A 174 1.14 -1.90 19.14
CA ILE A 174 0.20 -1.96 18.01
C ILE A 174 0.96 -2.21 16.71
N ARG A 175 2.04 -1.46 16.47
CA ARG A 175 2.87 -1.66 15.28
C ARG A 175 3.43 -3.08 15.20
N MET A 176 3.93 -3.62 16.31
CA MET A 176 4.45 -5.00 16.34
C MET A 176 3.34 -6.02 16.07
N MET A 177 2.16 -5.86 16.66
CA MET A 177 0.99 -6.71 16.41
C MET A 177 0.58 -6.68 14.93
N LEU A 178 0.57 -5.50 14.31
CA LEU A 178 0.28 -5.35 12.88
C LEU A 178 1.35 -6.02 12.01
N LEU A 179 2.64 -5.92 12.36
CA LEU A 179 3.73 -6.60 11.64
C LEU A 179 3.62 -8.14 11.72
N TYR A 180 3.25 -8.68 12.89
CA TYR A 180 2.89 -10.10 13.02
C TYR A 180 1.69 -10.46 12.13
N GLY A 181 0.63 -9.65 12.16
CA GLY A 181 -0.55 -9.80 11.32
C GLY A 181 -0.24 -9.83 9.82
N TYR A 182 0.56 -8.88 9.33
CA TYR A 182 1.01 -8.84 7.93
C TYR A 182 1.91 -10.02 7.55
N SER A 183 2.46 -10.73 8.53
CA SER A 183 3.29 -11.92 8.36
C SER A 183 2.52 -13.22 8.50
N GLY A 184 1.21 -13.18 8.74
CA GLY A 184 0.40 -14.39 8.96
C GLY A 184 0.54 -14.99 10.36
N MET A 185 1.10 -14.25 11.31
CA MET A 185 1.48 -14.71 12.65
C MET A 185 0.51 -14.18 13.71
N ALA A 186 -0.80 -14.27 13.49
CA ALA A 186 -1.82 -13.76 14.41
C ALA A 186 -1.69 -14.29 15.84
N ASP A 187 -1.24 -15.54 16.03
CA ASP A 187 -1.07 -16.12 17.37
C ASP A 187 0.02 -15.38 18.18
N HIS A 188 1.06 -14.88 17.51
CA HIS A 188 2.10 -14.07 18.14
C HIS A 188 1.59 -12.67 18.47
N ALA A 189 0.72 -12.11 17.61
CA ALA A 189 0.05 -10.84 17.89
C ALA A 189 -0.92 -10.96 19.08
N HIS A 190 -1.66 -12.06 19.20
CA HIS A 190 -2.53 -12.34 20.34
C HIS A 190 -1.73 -12.52 21.62
N LYS A 191 -0.67 -13.33 21.59
CA LYS A 191 0.23 -13.49 22.73
C LYS A 191 0.80 -12.13 23.19
N LEU A 192 1.21 -11.28 22.25
CA LEU A 192 1.70 -9.94 22.57
C LEU A 192 0.60 -9.06 23.20
N PHE A 193 -0.64 -9.15 22.73
CA PHE A 193 -1.78 -8.45 23.32
C PHE A 193 -2.04 -8.90 24.76
N ASP A 194 -1.97 -10.20 25.03
CA ASP A 194 -2.14 -10.75 26.39
C ASP A 194 -1.03 -10.32 27.34
N GLU A 195 0.21 -10.22 26.86
CA GLU A 195 1.38 -9.77 27.62
C GLU A 195 1.39 -8.26 27.90
N MET A 196 0.55 -7.44 27.23
CA MET A 196 0.59 -5.97 27.38
C MET A 196 0.57 -5.47 28.83
N PRO A 197 -0.30 -5.97 29.74
CA PRO A 197 -0.31 -5.53 31.13
C PRO A 197 0.99 -5.84 31.87
N GLU A 198 1.62 -7.00 31.58
CA GLU A 198 2.91 -7.40 32.16
C GLU A 198 4.05 -6.50 31.67
N LEU A 199 3.88 -5.91 30.47
CA LEU A 199 4.80 -4.95 29.86
C LEU A 199 4.55 -3.50 30.32
N ASN A 200 3.67 -3.28 31.30
CA ASN A 200 3.21 -1.96 31.75
C ASN A 200 2.59 -1.13 30.61
N CYS A 201 1.88 -1.80 29.71
CA CYS A 201 1.13 -1.18 28.62
C CYS A 201 -0.35 -1.53 28.76
N GLU A 202 -1.22 -0.52 28.89
CA GLU A 202 -2.65 -0.77 29.01
C GLU A 202 -3.24 -1.26 27.69
N ARG A 203 -4.21 -2.17 27.79
CA ARG A 203 -5.03 -2.59 26.65
C ARG A 203 -6.16 -1.60 26.48
N THR A 204 -6.29 -1.05 25.27
CA THR A 204 -7.37 -0.14 24.90
C THR A 204 -8.08 -0.65 23.64
N ASN A 205 -9.10 0.09 23.20
CA ASN A 205 -9.74 -0.21 21.92
C ASN A 205 -8.76 -0.14 20.73
N LYS A 206 -7.67 0.65 20.81
CA LYS A 206 -6.68 0.74 19.73
C LYS A 206 -5.89 -0.56 19.57
N SER A 207 -5.36 -1.11 20.67
CA SER A 207 -4.67 -2.40 20.66
C SER A 207 -5.61 -3.57 20.35
N PHE A 208 -6.87 -3.49 20.76
CA PHE A 208 -7.90 -4.45 20.34
C PHE A 208 -8.17 -4.42 18.82
N ASN A 209 -8.32 -3.23 18.23
CA ASN A 209 -8.45 -3.06 16.78
C ASN A 209 -7.22 -3.58 16.02
N ALA A 210 -6.02 -3.44 16.60
CA ALA A 210 -4.78 -4.01 16.05
C ALA A 210 -4.77 -5.55 16.11
N LEU A 211 -5.29 -6.15 17.18
CA LEU A 211 -5.43 -7.60 17.33
C LEU A 211 -6.37 -8.17 16.27
N LEU A 212 -7.56 -7.60 16.13
CA LEU A 212 -8.52 -7.99 15.09
C LEU A 212 -7.91 -7.84 13.70
N SER A 213 -7.24 -6.72 13.44
CA SER A 213 -6.52 -6.50 12.18
C SER A 213 -5.44 -7.56 11.93
N ALA A 214 -4.74 -8.03 12.97
CA ALA A 214 -3.73 -9.08 12.84
C ALA A 214 -4.34 -10.44 12.46
N TYR A 215 -5.46 -10.81 13.06
CA TYR A 215 -6.24 -12.00 12.67
C TYR A 215 -6.74 -11.92 11.23
N VAL A 216 -7.35 -10.78 10.87
CA VAL A 216 -7.85 -10.53 9.52
C VAL A 216 -6.72 -10.61 8.50
N ASN A 217 -5.59 -9.96 8.74
CA ASN A 217 -4.44 -10.00 7.82
C ASN A 217 -3.78 -11.39 7.73
N SER A 218 -3.90 -12.20 8.79
CA SER A 218 -3.47 -13.61 8.80
C SER A 218 -4.48 -14.58 8.19
N ARG A 219 -5.61 -14.09 7.66
CA ARG A 219 -6.70 -14.90 7.08
C ARG A 219 -7.40 -15.83 8.09
N LYS A 220 -7.32 -15.51 9.37
CA LYS A 220 -7.97 -16.23 10.48
C LYS A 220 -9.27 -15.52 10.89
N VAL A 221 -10.26 -15.56 9.99
CA VAL A 221 -11.50 -14.77 10.12
C VAL A 221 -12.40 -15.31 11.23
N ASP A 222 -12.50 -16.63 11.38
CA ASP A 222 -13.35 -17.24 12.41
C ASP A 222 -12.82 -16.92 13.82
N GLU A 223 -11.50 -16.93 14.00
CA GLU A 223 -10.86 -16.50 15.24
C GLU A 223 -11.04 -15.01 15.49
N ALA A 224 -10.98 -14.17 14.44
CA ALA A 224 -11.30 -12.74 14.57
C ALA A 224 -12.74 -12.54 15.08
N MET A 225 -13.70 -13.29 14.53
CA MET A 225 -15.11 -13.21 14.96
C MET A 225 -15.30 -13.68 16.40
N LYS A 226 -14.60 -14.74 16.82
CA LYS A 226 -14.62 -15.22 18.20
C LYS A 226 -14.07 -14.16 19.17
N VAL A 227 -12.89 -13.62 18.86
CA VAL A 227 -12.21 -12.56 19.61
C VAL A 227 -13.10 -11.32 19.71
N PHE A 228 -13.71 -10.91 18.59
CA PHE A 228 -14.63 -9.78 18.52
C PHE A 228 -15.83 -9.91 19.45
N LYS A 229 -16.40 -11.11 19.59
CA LYS A 229 -17.56 -11.35 20.45
C LYS A 229 -17.21 -11.49 21.94
N GLU A 230 -16.07 -12.10 22.26
CA GLU A 230 -15.77 -12.49 23.65
C GLU A 230 -14.94 -11.46 24.43
N LEU A 231 -13.98 -10.78 23.79
CA LEU A 231 -13.00 -9.95 24.51
C LEU A 231 -13.52 -8.58 24.95
N PRO A 232 -14.39 -7.88 24.21
CA PRO A 232 -14.91 -6.58 24.63
C PRO A 232 -15.51 -6.60 26.04
N GLU A 233 -16.43 -7.54 26.31
CA GLU A 233 -17.07 -7.70 27.61
C GLU A 233 -16.06 -8.08 28.71
N LYS A 234 -15.18 -9.05 28.43
CA LYS A 234 -14.17 -9.52 29.39
C LYS A 234 -13.19 -8.44 29.82
N LEU A 235 -12.88 -7.49 28.92
CA LEU A 235 -11.87 -6.45 29.14
C LEU A 235 -12.47 -5.07 29.39
N GLY A 236 -13.80 -4.91 29.36
CA GLY A 236 -14.46 -3.61 29.45
C GLY A 236 -14.12 -2.68 28.27
N ILE A 237 -13.81 -3.24 27.10
CA ILE A 237 -13.51 -2.48 25.88
C ILE A 237 -14.82 -2.24 25.14
N THR A 238 -15.08 -0.99 24.74
CA THR A 238 -16.23 -0.64 23.90
C THR A 238 -15.80 -0.60 22.43
N PRO A 239 -16.33 -1.51 21.57
CA PRO A 239 -16.07 -1.47 20.14
C PRO A 239 -16.50 -0.13 19.53
N ASP A 240 -15.66 0.43 18.66
CA ASP A 240 -15.96 1.65 17.91
C ASP A 240 -16.16 1.33 16.42
N LEU A 241 -16.46 2.37 15.62
CA LEU A 241 -16.67 2.20 14.19
C LEU A 241 -15.43 1.61 13.49
N VAL A 242 -14.22 1.84 14.02
CA VAL A 242 -12.99 1.24 13.48
C VAL A 242 -12.95 -0.27 13.76
N THR A 243 -13.41 -0.71 14.94
CA THR A 243 -13.61 -2.12 15.26
C THR A 243 -14.56 -2.78 14.26
N TYR A 244 -15.74 -2.20 14.07
CA TYR A 244 -16.75 -2.73 13.16
C TYR A 244 -16.26 -2.73 11.71
N ASN A 245 -15.61 -1.67 11.24
CA ASN A 245 -15.01 -1.62 9.90
C ASN A 245 -13.94 -2.70 9.69
N THR A 246 -13.18 -3.03 10.73
CA THR A 246 -12.21 -4.14 10.69
C THR A 246 -12.92 -5.48 10.53
N MET A 247 -14.04 -5.69 11.23
CA MET A 247 -14.85 -6.91 11.13
C MET A 247 -15.61 -7.01 9.81
N ILE A 248 -16.17 -5.91 9.31
CA ILE A 248 -16.78 -5.85 7.98
C ILE A 248 -15.77 -6.29 6.92
N LYS A 249 -14.54 -5.76 6.97
CA LYS A 249 -13.46 -6.21 6.07
C LYS A 249 -13.13 -7.70 6.22
N ALA A 250 -13.28 -8.28 7.40
CA ALA A 250 -13.10 -9.70 7.65
C ALA A 250 -14.19 -10.54 6.98
N VAL A 251 -15.46 -10.21 7.26
CA VAL A 251 -16.65 -10.91 6.78
C VAL A 251 -16.82 -10.77 5.26
N CYS A 252 -16.49 -9.60 4.72
CA CYS A 252 -16.37 -9.33 3.29
C CYS A 252 -15.60 -10.42 2.53
N ARG A 253 -14.54 -10.98 3.13
CA ARG A 253 -13.74 -12.04 2.50
C ARG A 253 -14.43 -13.39 2.48
N LYS A 254 -15.31 -13.66 3.45
CA LYS A 254 -16.18 -14.85 3.49
C LYS A 254 -17.29 -14.74 2.43
N GLY A 255 -17.79 -13.52 2.19
CA GLY A 255 -18.76 -13.22 1.13
C GLY A 255 -20.22 -13.49 1.50
N SER A 256 -20.55 -13.54 2.79
CA SER A 256 -21.93 -13.60 3.28
C SER A 256 -22.50 -12.17 3.36
N MET A 257 -23.53 -11.87 2.58
CA MET A 257 -24.23 -10.57 2.66
C MET A 257 -25.02 -10.46 3.95
N GLU A 258 -25.56 -11.57 4.43
CA GLU A 258 -26.31 -11.67 5.67
C GLU A 258 -25.43 -11.31 6.88
N ASP A 259 -24.19 -11.82 6.91
CA ASP A 259 -23.23 -11.49 7.98
C ASP A 259 -22.86 -9.99 7.94
N ILE A 260 -22.79 -9.39 6.74
CA ILE A 260 -22.50 -7.96 6.56
C ILE A 260 -23.66 -7.10 7.07
N LEU A 261 -24.89 -7.41 6.64
CA LEU A 261 -26.08 -6.68 7.09
C LEU A 261 -26.26 -6.80 8.60
N SER A 262 -26.03 -7.99 9.17
CA SER A 262 -26.05 -8.20 10.62
C SER A 262 -25.04 -7.32 11.36
N ILE A 263 -23.83 -7.12 10.81
CA ILE A 263 -22.84 -6.23 11.42
C ILE A 263 -23.26 -4.77 11.28
N LEU A 264 -23.80 -4.35 10.13
CA LEU A 264 -24.28 -2.97 9.95
C LEU A 264 -25.45 -2.65 10.91
N GLU A 265 -26.36 -3.59 11.14
CA GLU A 265 -27.41 -3.46 12.14
C GLU A 265 -26.86 -3.41 13.56
N GLU A 266 -25.79 -4.17 13.86
CA GLU A 266 -25.11 -4.12 15.15
C GLU A 266 -24.41 -2.78 15.39
N VAL A 267 -23.82 -2.16 14.36
CA VAL A 267 -23.27 -0.79 14.42
C VAL A 267 -24.35 0.19 14.88
N GLU A 268 -25.51 0.16 14.21
CA GLU A 268 -26.63 1.06 14.51
C GLU A 268 -27.24 0.82 15.89
N ARG A 269 -27.38 -0.44 16.29
CA ARG A 269 -27.90 -0.83 17.61
C ARG A 269 -27.01 -0.34 18.75
N ASN A 270 -25.71 -0.19 18.50
CA ASN A 270 -24.74 0.38 19.44
C ASN A 270 -24.63 1.92 19.36
N GLY A 271 -25.55 2.58 18.65
CA GLY A 271 -25.59 4.04 18.53
C GLY A 271 -24.47 4.61 17.66
N LEU A 272 -23.87 3.81 16.79
CA LEU A 272 -22.88 4.23 15.81
C LEU A 272 -23.53 4.33 14.42
N GLU A 273 -22.98 5.19 13.57
CA GLU A 273 -23.46 5.34 12.19
C GLU A 273 -22.42 4.81 11.20
N PRO A 274 -22.79 3.90 10.28
CA PRO A 274 -21.94 3.50 9.17
C PRO A 274 -21.54 4.72 8.31
N ASP A 275 -20.24 4.87 8.06
CA ASP A 275 -19.69 6.02 7.34
C ASP A 275 -19.22 5.69 5.92
N MET A 276 -18.67 6.70 5.22
CA MET A 276 -18.08 6.50 3.89
C MET A 276 -16.92 5.49 3.87
N ILE A 277 -16.20 5.29 4.98
CA ILE A 277 -15.14 4.27 5.07
C ILE A 277 -15.77 2.87 5.06
N THR A 278 -16.86 2.71 5.78
CA THR A 278 -17.66 1.48 5.87
C THR A 278 -18.13 1.04 4.48
N PHE A 279 -18.86 1.91 3.78
CA PHE A 279 -19.40 1.60 2.47
C PHE A 279 -18.33 1.44 1.39
N ASN A 280 -17.30 2.30 1.36
CA ASN A 280 -16.22 2.13 0.39
C ASN A 280 -15.42 0.83 0.59
N THR A 281 -15.33 0.32 1.83
CA THR A 281 -14.71 -0.98 2.11
C THR A 281 -15.53 -2.13 1.53
N LEU A 282 -16.86 -2.07 1.66
CA LEU A 282 -17.80 -3.02 1.09
C LEU A 282 -17.78 -2.99 -0.45
N LEU A 283 -17.92 -1.81 -1.05
CA LEU A 283 -17.91 -1.62 -2.50
C LEU A 283 -16.61 -2.14 -3.14
N GLU A 284 -15.44 -1.79 -2.56
CA GLU A 284 -14.15 -2.29 -3.05
C GLU A 284 -14.11 -3.82 -3.02
N GLU A 285 -14.61 -4.49 -1.98
CA GLU A 285 -14.59 -5.95 -1.93
C GLU A 285 -15.50 -6.58 -2.98
N PHE A 286 -16.76 -6.14 -3.05
CA PHE A 286 -17.76 -6.75 -3.94
C PHE A 286 -17.39 -6.59 -5.41
N TYR A 287 -17.08 -5.37 -5.85
CA TYR A 287 -16.68 -5.14 -7.24
C TYR A 287 -15.36 -5.84 -7.59
N ARG A 288 -14.40 -5.92 -6.66
CA ARG A 288 -13.15 -6.67 -6.86
C ARG A 288 -13.38 -8.17 -7.04
N ARG A 289 -14.47 -8.72 -6.51
CA ARG A 289 -14.87 -10.15 -6.60
C ARG A 289 -15.84 -10.43 -7.75
N ASP A 290 -16.15 -9.45 -8.60
CA ASP A 290 -17.18 -9.55 -9.66
C ASP A 290 -18.60 -9.80 -9.11
N LEU A 291 -18.85 -9.40 -7.86
CA LEU A 291 -20.17 -9.48 -7.21
C LEU A 291 -20.90 -8.16 -7.39
N PHE A 292 -21.20 -7.80 -8.64
CA PHE A 292 -21.78 -6.49 -8.98
C PHE A 292 -23.18 -6.28 -8.41
N ALA A 293 -24.01 -7.33 -8.36
CA ALA A 293 -25.36 -7.21 -7.80
C ALA A 293 -25.33 -6.88 -6.30
N GLU A 294 -24.41 -7.49 -5.55
CA GLU A 294 -24.17 -7.16 -4.14
C GLU A 294 -23.58 -5.75 -4.00
N GLY A 295 -22.61 -5.40 -4.84
CA GLY A 295 -22.01 -4.07 -4.86
C GLY A 295 -23.02 -2.95 -5.12
N ASP A 296 -23.93 -3.14 -6.08
CA ASP A 296 -24.98 -2.19 -6.41
C ASP A 296 -26.01 -2.09 -5.25
N ARG A 297 -26.36 -3.20 -4.59
CA ARG A 297 -27.18 -3.17 -3.36
C ARG A 297 -26.54 -2.36 -2.24
N ILE A 298 -25.23 -2.49 -2.03
CA ILE A 298 -24.48 -1.68 -1.07
C ILE A 298 -24.43 -0.21 -1.49
N TRP A 299 -24.32 0.07 -2.79
CA TRP A 299 -24.33 1.43 -3.32
C TRP A 299 -25.67 2.12 -3.07
N ASP A 300 -26.79 1.41 -3.27
CA ASP A 300 -28.12 1.92 -2.99
C ASP A 300 -28.35 2.10 -1.49
N LEU A 301 -27.88 1.15 -0.65
CA LEU A 301 -27.93 1.27 0.79
C LEU A 301 -27.15 2.51 1.28
N MET A 302 -25.96 2.76 0.75
CA MET A 302 -25.17 3.96 1.05
C MET A 302 -25.97 5.23 0.76
N LYS A 303 -26.59 5.32 -0.44
CA LYS A 303 -27.43 6.46 -0.81
C LYS A 303 -28.66 6.61 0.09
N SER A 304 -29.28 5.50 0.51
CA SER A 304 -30.44 5.52 1.42
C SER A 304 -30.11 6.02 2.83
N LYS A 305 -28.82 6.04 3.20
CA LYS A 305 -28.31 6.65 4.44
C LYS A 305 -27.80 8.08 4.23
N ASP A 306 -28.24 8.73 3.16
CA ASP A 306 -27.85 10.10 2.77
C ASP A 306 -26.33 10.29 2.56
N LEU A 307 -25.60 9.20 2.29
CA LEU A 307 -24.17 9.24 1.97
C LEU A 307 -23.97 9.34 0.46
N VAL A 308 -23.31 10.42 0.03
CA VAL A 308 -23.03 10.71 -1.38
C VAL A 308 -21.80 9.90 -1.83
N PRO A 309 -21.90 9.08 -2.90
CA PRO A 309 -20.74 8.39 -3.47
C PRO A 309 -19.61 9.37 -3.80
N ASN A 310 -18.38 9.01 -3.46
CA ASN A 310 -17.21 9.84 -3.73
C ASN A 310 -16.26 9.17 -4.75
N ILE A 311 -15.14 9.83 -5.03
CA ILE A 311 -14.10 9.31 -5.94
C ILE A 311 -13.70 7.87 -5.64
N ARG A 312 -13.64 7.49 -4.35
CA ARG A 312 -13.27 6.13 -3.94
C ARG A 312 -14.37 5.13 -4.28
N SER A 313 -15.64 5.48 -4.06
CA SER A 313 -16.79 4.64 -4.42
C SER A 313 -16.77 4.33 -5.92
N TYR A 314 -16.63 5.38 -6.74
CA TYR A 314 -16.56 5.26 -8.19
C TYR A 314 -15.35 4.43 -8.65
N ASN A 315 -14.16 4.71 -8.10
CA ASN A 315 -12.94 3.98 -8.43
C ASN A 315 -13.03 2.48 -8.14
N SER A 316 -13.72 2.08 -7.06
CA SER A 316 -13.97 0.66 -6.77
C SER A 316 -14.79 -0.02 -7.87
N ARG A 317 -15.86 0.63 -8.35
CA ARG A 317 -16.73 0.11 -9.41
C ARG A 317 -16.04 0.11 -10.77
N VAL A 318 -15.35 1.20 -11.15
CA VAL A 318 -14.53 1.29 -12.37
C VAL A 318 -13.49 0.18 -12.39
N ARG A 319 -12.76 -0.03 -11.29
CA ARG A 319 -11.75 -1.10 -11.16
C ARG A 319 -12.36 -2.49 -11.31
N GLY A 320 -13.56 -2.74 -10.78
CA GLY A 320 -14.27 -3.99 -11.01
C GLY A 320 -14.54 -4.20 -12.50
N LEU A 321 -15.09 -3.19 -13.17
CA LEU A 321 -15.49 -3.27 -14.58
C LEU A 321 -14.28 -3.50 -15.49
N THR A 322 -13.20 -2.74 -15.32
CA THR A 322 -11.99 -2.88 -16.15
C THR A 322 -11.29 -4.23 -15.95
N ARG A 323 -11.29 -4.77 -14.72
CA ARG A 323 -10.75 -6.11 -14.44
C ARG A 323 -11.54 -7.22 -15.14
N ASN A 324 -12.85 -7.03 -15.28
CA ASN A 324 -13.74 -7.96 -15.95
C ASN A 324 -13.92 -7.63 -17.44
N LYS A 325 -13.02 -6.78 -17.99
CA LYS A 325 -12.95 -6.40 -19.39
C LYS A 325 -14.20 -5.69 -19.92
N LYS A 326 -15.04 -5.16 -19.02
CA LYS A 326 -16.22 -4.35 -19.33
C LYS A 326 -15.82 -2.88 -19.50
N PHE A 327 -14.94 -2.62 -20.47
CA PHE A 327 -14.35 -1.29 -20.66
C PHE A 327 -15.39 -0.23 -21.09
N ALA A 328 -16.36 -0.60 -21.92
CA ALA A 328 -17.44 0.31 -22.34
C ALA A 328 -18.25 0.81 -21.13
N ASP A 329 -18.71 -0.12 -20.29
CA ASP A 329 -19.43 0.20 -19.05
C ASP A 329 -18.56 1.06 -18.10
N ALA A 330 -17.25 0.80 -18.04
CA ALA A 330 -16.33 1.60 -17.22
C ALA A 330 -16.21 3.05 -17.75
N VAL A 331 -16.18 3.26 -19.07
CA VAL A 331 -16.16 4.59 -19.69
C VAL A 331 -17.48 5.32 -19.49
N GLU A 332 -18.62 4.62 -19.60
CA GLU A 332 -19.92 5.21 -19.30
C GLU A 332 -19.98 5.68 -17.84
N LEU A 333 -19.50 4.85 -16.91
CA LEU A 333 -19.47 5.18 -15.49
C LEU A 333 -18.57 6.39 -15.18
N THR A 334 -17.43 6.55 -15.86
CA THR A 334 -16.62 7.77 -15.70
C THR A 334 -17.31 9.01 -16.27
N GLY A 335 -18.15 8.86 -17.29
CA GLY A 335 -19.05 9.91 -17.78
C GLY A 335 -20.06 10.34 -16.72
N VAL A 336 -20.73 9.39 -16.07
CA VAL A 336 -21.67 9.65 -14.95
C VAL A 336 -20.95 10.36 -13.80
N MET A 337 -19.78 9.85 -13.42
CA MET A 337 -18.94 10.42 -12.37
C MET A 337 -18.61 11.91 -12.64
N ARG A 338 -18.24 12.26 -13.87
CA ARG A 338 -17.99 13.65 -14.28
C ARG A 338 -19.27 14.50 -14.24
N ALA A 339 -20.41 13.95 -14.66
CA ALA A 339 -21.70 14.65 -14.63
C ALA A 339 -22.17 14.96 -13.21
N GLU A 340 -21.82 14.11 -12.24
CA GLU A 340 -22.04 14.34 -10.80
C GLU A 340 -20.97 15.27 -10.16
N GLY A 341 -20.08 15.86 -10.97
CA GLY A 341 -19.07 16.81 -10.50
C GLY A 341 -17.83 16.17 -9.87
N ILE A 342 -17.63 14.87 -10.04
CA ILE A 342 -16.48 14.14 -9.50
C ILE A 342 -15.46 13.91 -10.64
N SER A 343 -14.27 14.48 -10.51
CA SER A 343 -13.23 14.37 -11.53
C SER A 343 -12.44 13.06 -11.42
N PRO A 344 -12.20 12.33 -12.52
CA PRO A 344 -11.30 11.18 -12.57
C PRO A 344 -9.91 11.50 -12.01
N ASP A 345 -9.38 10.62 -11.17
CA ASP A 345 -8.08 10.76 -10.54
C ASP A 345 -7.08 9.71 -11.06
N VAL A 346 -5.85 9.74 -10.52
CA VAL A 346 -4.79 8.79 -10.84
C VAL A 346 -5.25 7.34 -10.69
N HIS A 347 -6.12 7.04 -9.71
CA HIS A 347 -6.63 5.69 -9.49
C HIS A 347 -7.67 5.28 -10.52
N THR A 348 -8.49 6.22 -11.02
CA THR A 348 -9.41 5.99 -12.14
C THR A 348 -8.65 5.58 -13.39
N TYR A 349 -7.65 6.36 -13.82
CA TYR A 349 -6.84 6.04 -15.01
C TYR A 349 -6.03 4.76 -14.83
N ASN A 350 -5.45 4.55 -13.64
CA ASN A 350 -4.77 3.30 -13.33
C ASN A 350 -5.68 2.07 -13.43
N ALA A 351 -6.99 2.19 -13.14
CA ALA A 351 -7.92 1.08 -13.31
C ALA A 351 -8.05 0.67 -14.78
N PHE A 352 -8.07 1.61 -15.73
CA PHE A 352 -8.06 1.31 -17.17
C PHE A 352 -6.72 0.76 -17.62
N ILE A 353 -5.62 1.43 -17.28
CA ILE A 353 -4.24 1.03 -17.62
C ILE A 353 -3.97 -0.41 -17.15
N THR A 354 -4.31 -0.73 -15.89
CA THR A 354 -4.15 -2.09 -15.33
C THR A 354 -5.16 -3.09 -15.87
N GLY A 355 -6.33 -2.63 -16.33
CA GLY A 355 -7.35 -3.45 -16.99
C GLY A 355 -6.83 -4.18 -18.22
N TYR A 356 -5.96 -3.56 -19.02
CA TYR A 356 -5.36 -4.18 -20.22
C TYR A 356 -4.18 -5.12 -19.94
N ARG A 357 -3.84 -5.36 -18.66
CA ARG A 357 -2.78 -6.30 -18.30
C ARG A 357 -3.11 -7.70 -18.86
N GLY A 358 -2.20 -8.23 -19.68
CA GLY A 358 -2.27 -9.58 -20.22
C GLY A 358 -2.93 -9.70 -21.61
N ASP A 359 -3.60 -8.65 -22.10
CA ASP A 359 -4.35 -8.69 -23.36
C ASP A 359 -3.50 -8.36 -24.59
N ASN A 360 -2.20 -8.15 -24.39
CA ASN A 360 -1.25 -7.64 -25.39
C ASN A 360 -1.68 -6.31 -26.08
N ASN A 361 -2.70 -5.64 -25.54
CA ASN A 361 -3.21 -4.37 -26.05
C ASN A 361 -2.59 -3.20 -25.27
N ILE A 362 -1.30 -2.98 -25.53
CA ILE A 362 -0.51 -1.92 -24.87
C ILE A 362 -0.92 -0.55 -25.40
N GLU A 363 -1.40 -0.48 -26.64
CA GLU A 363 -1.86 0.73 -27.32
C GLU A 363 -3.00 1.40 -26.56
N GLU A 364 -4.03 0.65 -26.17
CA GLU A 364 -5.12 1.20 -25.37
C GLU A 364 -4.64 1.63 -23.97
N ALA A 365 -3.74 0.87 -23.34
CA ALA A 365 -3.16 1.27 -22.06
C ALA A 365 -2.35 2.58 -22.17
N LEU A 366 -1.64 2.79 -23.28
CA LEU A 366 -0.91 4.03 -23.55
C LEU A 366 -1.84 5.21 -23.84
N LYS A 367 -2.99 5.00 -24.50
CA LYS A 367 -4.00 6.07 -24.68
C LYS A 367 -4.49 6.60 -23.34
N TRP A 368 -4.83 5.72 -22.40
CA TRP A 368 -5.23 6.13 -21.04
C TRP A 368 -4.10 6.81 -20.27
N TYR A 369 -2.85 6.42 -20.51
CA TYR A 369 -1.67 7.09 -19.95
C TYR A 369 -1.49 8.51 -20.50
N ASP A 370 -1.65 8.70 -21.81
CA ASP A 370 -1.51 9.99 -22.45
C ASP A 370 -2.68 10.92 -22.04
N GLU A 371 -3.92 10.44 -22.00
CA GLU A 371 -5.08 11.18 -21.50
C GLU A 371 -4.89 11.60 -20.03
N MET A 372 -4.35 10.72 -19.19
CA MET A 372 -4.01 11.03 -17.80
C MET A 372 -3.05 12.24 -17.71
N LYS A 373 -2.06 12.31 -18.60
CA LYS A 373 -1.09 13.42 -18.67
C LYS A 373 -1.72 14.70 -19.22
N GLU A 374 -2.60 14.60 -20.22
CA GLU A 374 -3.36 15.74 -20.74
C GLU A 374 -4.23 16.39 -19.66
N ASN A 375 -4.79 15.57 -18.77
CA ASN A 375 -5.51 16.02 -17.58
C ASN A 375 -4.60 16.50 -16.43
N ARG A 376 -3.28 16.63 -16.68
CA ARG A 376 -2.26 17.13 -15.73
C ARG A 376 -2.11 16.29 -14.47
N LEU A 377 -2.47 15.01 -14.53
CA LEU A 377 -2.25 14.08 -13.44
C LEU A 377 -0.84 13.50 -13.53
N VAL A 378 -0.16 13.40 -12.39
CA VAL A 378 1.20 12.85 -12.31
C VAL A 378 1.11 11.32 -12.20
N PRO A 379 1.66 10.55 -13.16
CA PRO A 379 1.67 9.09 -13.08
C PRO A 379 2.43 8.60 -11.84
N ASP A 380 1.89 7.56 -11.19
CA ASP A 380 2.40 7.03 -9.94
C ASP A 380 3.20 5.72 -10.12
N THR A 381 3.63 5.12 -9.00
CA THR A 381 4.35 3.85 -9.01
C THR A 381 3.55 2.73 -9.69
N VAL A 382 2.22 2.70 -9.54
CA VAL A 382 1.36 1.67 -10.16
C VAL A 382 1.41 1.79 -11.68
N THR A 383 1.29 3.02 -12.18
CA THR A 383 1.33 3.35 -13.61
C THR A 383 2.61 2.82 -14.26
N TYR A 384 3.76 3.26 -13.73
CA TYR A 384 5.07 2.91 -14.29
C TYR A 384 5.47 1.44 -14.07
N CYS A 385 5.04 0.81 -12.96
CA CYS A 385 5.26 -0.62 -12.73
C CYS A 385 4.60 -1.51 -13.77
N LEU A 386 3.52 -1.04 -14.41
CA LEU A 386 2.86 -1.75 -15.49
C LEU A 386 3.46 -1.40 -16.84
N LEU A 387 3.51 -0.10 -17.17
CA LEU A 387 3.79 0.33 -18.53
C LEU A 387 5.26 0.13 -18.93
N ILE A 388 6.23 0.48 -18.08
CA ILE A 388 7.65 0.39 -18.43
C ILE A 388 8.04 -1.04 -18.86
N PRO A 389 7.72 -2.10 -18.08
CA PRO A 389 8.04 -3.47 -18.50
C PRO A 389 7.30 -3.92 -19.76
N LEU A 390 6.05 -3.47 -19.95
CA LEU A 390 5.24 -3.84 -21.12
C LEU A 390 5.77 -3.20 -22.40
N VAL A 391 6.06 -1.90 -22.36
CA VAL A 391 6.63 -1.14 -23.49
C VAL A 391 7.99 -1.72 -23.87
N CYS A 392 8.85 -2.02 -22.88
CA CYS A 392 10.12 -2.69 -23.11
C CYS A 392 9.95 -4.07 -23.76
N LYS A 393 8.95 -4.87 -23.33
CA LYS A 393 8.65 -6.19 -23.91
C LYS A 393 8.15 -6.10 -25.36
N LYS A 394 7.46 -5.02 -25.71
CA LYS A 394 7.01 -4.75 -27.09
C LYS A 394 8.17 -4.40 -28.03
N GLY A 395 9.34 -4.06 -27.49
CA GLY A 395 10.54 -3.70 -28.24
C GLY A 395 10.75 -2.19 -28.39
N ASP A 396 9.90 -1.36 -27.79
CA ASP A 396 10.05 0.10 -27.80
C ASP A 396 10.92 0.54 -26.61
N LEU A 397 12.22 0.32 -26.72
CA LEU A 397 13.16 0.63 -25.64
C LEU A 397 13.26 2.12 -25.37
N ASP A 398 13.19 2.96 -26.40
CA ASP A 398 13.34 4.41 -26.26
C ASP A 398 12.20 5.01 -25.44
N ARG A 399 10.94 4.61 -25.69
CA ARG A 399 9.81 5.03 -24.87
C ARG A 399 9.91 4.50 -23.43
N ALA A 400 10.40 3.27 -23.25
CA ALA A 400 10.60 2.71 -21.92
C ALA A 400 11.67 3.48 -21.12
N VAL A 401 12.73 3.97 -21.77
CA VAL A 401 13.74 4.85 -21.17
C VAL A 401 13.13 6.20 -20.81
N GLU A 402 12.39 6.83 -21.71
CA GLU A 402 11.74 8.13 -21.46
C GLU A 402 10.80 8.06 -20.23
N MET A 403 9.97 7.02 -20.17
CA MET A 403 9.08 6.78 -19.02
C MET A 403 9.87 6.52 -17.73
N SER A 404 11.02 5.86 -17.82
CA SER A 404 11.88 5.61 -16.66
C SER A 404 12.49 6.89 -16.12
N GLU A 405 12.98 7.76 -17.00
CA GLU A 405 13.49 9.09 -16.63
C GLU A 405 12.38 9.99 -16.08
N GLU A 406 11.17 9.92 -16.66
CA GLU A 406 9.99 10.63 -16.15
C GLU A 406 9.64 10.20 -14.72
N ALA A 407 9.61 8.89 -14.45
CA ALA A 407 9.38 8.36 -13.11
C ALA A 407 10.44 8.87 -12.10
N ILE A 408 11.71 8.96 -12.51
CA ILE A 408 12.81 9.48 -11.70
C ILE A 408 12.63 10.98 -11.43
N ARG A 409 12.29 11.78 -12.46
CA ARG A 409 12.04 13.22 -12.33
C ARG A 409 10.90 13.50 -11.35
N HIS A 410 9.83 12.71 -11.41
CA HIS A 410 8.69 12.80 -10.50
C HIS A 410 8.93 12.18 -9.11
N LYS A 411 10.16 11.69 -8.83
CA LYS A 411 10.54 11.06 -7.56
C LYS A 411 9.62 9.89 -7.18
N VAL A 412 9.13 9.17 -8.17
CA VAL A 412 8.28 7.99 -7.97
C VAL A 412 9.11 6.88 -7.32
N LEU A 413 8.53 6.20 -6.33
CA LEU A 413 9.22 5.12 -5.61
C LEU A 413 9.65 4.01 -6.57
N SER A 414 10.96 3.82 -6.68
CA SER A 414 11.58 2.81 -7.55
C SER A 414 11.30 1.39 -7.05
N ARG A 415 10.64 0.58 -7.90
CA ARG A 415 10.52 -0.87 -7.70
C ARG A 415 11.46 -1.64 -8.64
N PRO A 416 12.05 -2.77 -8.21
CA PRO A 416 13.02 -3.51 -9.02
C PRO A 416 12.51 -3.95 -10.40
N ASN A 417 11.22 -4.25 -10.51
CA ASN A 417 10.59 -4.67 -11.76
C ASN A 417 10.47 -3.55 -12.80
N MET A 418 10.53 -2.28 -12.40
CA MET A 418 10.37 -1.14 -13.31
C MET A 418 11.54 -1.05 -14.27
N TYR A 419 12.76 -0.93 -13.73
CA TYR A 419 13.94 -0.61 -14.54
C TYR A 419 14.71 -1.84 -15.03
N LYS A 420 14.54 -3.02 -14.41
CA LYS A 420 15.30 -4.22 -14.80
C LYS A 420 15.17 -4.54 -16.30
N PRO A 421 13.97 -4.60 -16.90
CA PRO A 421 13.83 -4.86 -18.33
C PRO A 421 14.53 -3.81 -19.19
N VAL A 422 14.42 -2.54 -18.84
CA VAL A 422 15.04 -1.41 -19.56
C VAL A 422 16.56 -1.49 -19.48
N ILE A 423 17.11 -1.79 -18.30
CA ILE A 423 18.55 -1.97 -18.08
C ILE A 423 19.07 -3.16 -18.91
N ASP A 424 18.39 -4.30 -18.84
CA ASP A 424 18.77 -5.50 -19.60
C ASP A 424 18.72 -5.21 -21.12
N GLY A 425 17.70 -4.47 -21.59
CA GLY A 425 17.58 -4.04 -22.98
C GLY A 425 18.70 -3.08 -23.43
N LEU A 426 19.00 -2.05 -22.63
CA LEU A 426 20.09 -1.10 -22.92
C LEU A 426 21.45 -1.79 -22.97
N VAL A 427 21.68 -2.77 -22.09
CA VAL A 427 22.90 -3.58 -22.11
C VAL A 427 22.97 -4.44 -23.37
N GLY A 428 21.86 -5.05 -23.79
CA GLY A 428 21.76 -5.80 -25.03
C GLY A 428 22.06 -4.97 -26.29
N GLU A 429 21.69 -3.68 -26.30
CA GLU A 429 22.01 -2.73 -27.37
C GLU A 429 23.40 -2.08 -27.25
N GLY A 430 24.20 -2.43 -26.23
CA GLY A 430 25.51 -1.83 -25.98
C GLY A 430 25.48 -0.40 -25.40
N LYS A 431 24.31 0.12 -25.02
CA LYS A 431 24.12 1.45 -24.38
C LYS A 431 24.42 1.40 -22.88
N ILE A 432 25.63 0.94 -22.51
CA ILE A 432 26.02 0.65 -21.12
C ILE A 432 25.96 1.89 -20.22
N ASP A 433 26.41 3.05 -20.68
CA ASP A 433 26.44 4.27 -19.87
C ASP A 433 25.04 4.72 -19.43
N LYS A 434 24.07 4.66 -20.35
CA LYS A 434 22.66 4.93 -20.04
C LYS A 434 22.11 3.95 -19.02
N ALA A 435 22.45 2.67 -19.16
CA ALA A 435 22.05 1.63 -18.20
C ALA A 435 22.63 1.91 -16.79
N MET A 436 23.91 2.29 -16.71
CA MET A 436 24.54 2.64 -15.43
C MET A 436 23.93 3.89 -14.79
N GLN A 437 23.64 4.92 -15.59
CA GLN A 437 23.02 6.15 -15.12
C GLN A 437 21.62 5.87 -14.56
N LEU A 438 20.82 5.08 -15.28
CA LEU A 438 19.47 4.70 -14.82
C LEU A 438 19.50 3.90 -13.51
N VAL A 439 20.50 3.02 -13.33
CA VAL A 439 20.71 2.31 -12.06
C VAL A 439 21.05 3.28 -10.92
N LYS A 440 21.92 4.26 -11.17
CA LYS A 440 22.34 5.26 -10.18
C LYS A 440 21.14 6.09 -9.73
N ASP A 441 20.38 6.62 -10.67
CA ASP A 441 19.24 7.50 -10.40
C ASP A 441 18.06 6.73 -9.80
N GLY A 442 17.79 5.51 -10.30
CA GLY A 442 16.77 4.62 -9.77
C GLY A 442 17.05 4.19 -8.32
N LYS A 443 18.33 3.97 -7.95
CA LYS A 443 18.74 3.65 -6.56
C LYS A 443 18.46 4.79 -5.60
N LEU A 444 18.65 6.05 -6.04
CA LEU A 444 18.36 7.24 -5.22
C LEU A 444 16.87 7.31 -4.86
N GLN A 445 15.98 6.85 -5.74
CA GLN A 445 14.52 6.83 -5.51
C GLN A 445 14.01 5.50 -4.95
N SER A 446 14.91 4.58 -4.60
CA SER A 446 14.54 3.29 -4.03
C SER A 446 14.43 3.35 -2.51
N TYR A 447 13.60 2.47 -1.96
CA TYR A 447 13.59 2.13 -0.53
C TYR A 447 14.99 1.80 0.02
N PHE A 448 15.94 1.40 -0.84
CA PHE A 448 17.34 1.17 -0.48
C PHE A 448 18.05 2.43 0.07
N ARG A 449 17.61 3.65 -0.25
CA ARG A 449 18.19 4.88 0.30
C ARG A 449 18.01 4.98 1.82
N TYR A 450 16.96 4.38 2.37
CA TYR A 450 16.75 4.29 3.82
C TYR A 450 17.52 3.15 4.49
N LEU A 451 18.34 2.39 3.73
CA LEU A 451 19.24 1.35 4.22
C LEU A 451 20.69 1.68 3.80
N PRO A 452 21.43 2.49 4.58
CA PRO A 452 22.84 2.76 4.30
C PRO A 452 23.64 1.45 4.32
N GLY A 453 24.32 1.13 3.22
CA GLY A 453 25.32 0.06 3.16
C GLY A 453 24.86 -1.32 2.68
N LEU A 454 24.01 -1.40 1.65
CA LEU A 454 23.79 -2.64 0.87
C LEU A 454 24.14 -2.48 -0.62
N SER A 455 24.89 -1.44 -0.98
CA SER A 455 25.54 -1.35 -2.28
C SER A 455 26.74 -2.30 -2.29
N THR A 456 26.67 -3.28 -3.20
CA THR A 456 27.77 -4.05 -3.83
C THR A 456 29.18 -3.64 -3.40
N GLY A 457 29.94 -4.62 -2.90
CA GLY A 457 31.32 -4.46 -2.44
C GLY A 457 32.15 -3.58 -3.36
N LYS A 458 32.60 -2.45 -2.83
CA LYS A 458 33.87 -1.87 -3.24
C LYS A 458 34.91 -2.43 -2.28
N LYS A 459 35.95 -3.04 -2.85
CA LYS A 459 37.20 -3.29 -2.15
C LYS A 459 37.73 -1.92 -1.73
N ASP A 460 37.85 -1.69 -0.43
CA ASP A 460 38.65 -0.59 0.08
C ASP A 460 40.11 -0.93 -0.19
N THR A 461 40.69 -0.39 -1.27
CA THR A 461 42.15 -0.25 -1.35
C THR A 461 42.50 0.94 -0.47
N ALA A 462 42.83 0.63 0.77
CA ALA A 462 43.50 1.55 1.66
C ALA A 462 44.84 1.96 1.06
N THR A 463 45.03 3.26 0.81
CA THR A 463 46.35 3.88 0.81
C THR A 463 46.43 4.75 2.07
N VAL A 464 47.24 4.27 3.01
CA VAL A 464 47.66 4.93 4.24
C VAL A 464 48.36 6.25 3.89
N PRO A 465 48.06 7.40 4.55
CA PRO A 465 48.94 8.55 4.47
C PRO A 465 50.09 8.35 5.45
N VAL A 466 51.29 8.17 4.90
CA VAL A 466 52.54 8.27 5.65
C VAL A 466 52.79 9.75 5.96
N SER A 467 52.99 10.01 7.24
CA SER A 467 53.45 11.27 7.80
C SER A 467 54.86 11.64 7.32
N SER A 468 55.03 12.86 6.81
CA SER A 468 56.26 13.63 6.97
C SER A 468 56.01 15.09 6.59
N SER A 469 55.94 15.97 7.60
CA SER A 469 56.42 17.36 7.49
C SER A 469 57.93 17.33 7.14
N PRO A 470 58.55 18.36 6.54
CA PRO A 470 58.58 19.72 7.11
C PRO A 470 58.76 20.91 6.13
N VAL A 471 58.77 22.10 6.77
CA VAL A 471 59.44 23.38 6.40
C VAL A 471 58.64 24.44 5.60
N GLU A 472 58.40 25.53 6.33
CA GLU A 472 58.35 26.96 5.99
C GLU A 472 58.72 27.39 4.55
N ALA A 473 57.94 28.33 4.00
CA ALA A 473 58.42 29.69 3.70
C ALA A 473 57.26 30.59 3.26
N SER A 474 57.14 31.72 3.96
CA SER A 474 56.35 32.90 3.63
C SER A 474 56.98 33.72 2.51
N VAL A 475 56.20 34.10 1.49
CA VAL A 475 56.25 35.37 0.69
C VAL A 475 54.87 35.42 0.00
N GLY A 476 54.01 36.44 0.05
CA GLY A 476 54.22 37.87 -0.02
C GLY A 476 53.89 38.35 -1.45
N ASP A 477 52.99 39.33 -1.53
CA ASP A 477 52.68 40.23 -2.68
C ASP A 477 51.76 39.65 -3.78
N GLU A 478 50.68 40.30 -4.24
CA GLU A 478 50.13 41.67 -4.12
C GLU A 478 48.61 41.67 -3.90
#